data_AF-A0A101D0Q1-F1
#
_entry.id   AF-A0A101D0Q1-F1
#
_cell.length_a   1.000
_cell.length_b   1.000
_cell.length_c   1.000
_cell.angle_alpha   90.00
_cell.angle_beta   90.00
_cell.angle_gamma   90.00
#
_symmetry.space_group_name_H-M   'P 1'
#
loop_
_entity.id
_entity.type
_entity.pdbx_description
1 polymer ?
#
loop_
_entity_poly.entity_id
_entity_poly.type
_entity_poly.pdbx_seq_one_letter_code
_entity_poly.pdbx_strand_id
1 'polypeptide(L)'
;MGDLYITSAEKEALKSIDSDELDLAIRECVRSVKPSQLYGFNLESCGLYVSNKLRYFQKSIDSHSRAKSSKKRDETAESMRRAGDDLTHAVQQMQQRMEEEEKDNLLFRIDDNIFLPSHYSDRLEVKLRYQWRKNTTDDWKHGTITFLYTPDLSPDYRFPLPKRKPSASKLAQERQDQLHREWEHLKLLSLHSLRDFFRSGGNGHDVPESYAVITDPYSRSLNNFSAHFWRQSSS
;
A
#
# COMPACT_ATOMS: atom_id res chain seq x y z
N MET A 1 -9.65 -5.00 -0.03
CA MET A 1 -8.19 -4.91 0.05
C MET A 1 -7.88 -4.47 1.46
N GLY A 2 -7.02 -5.19 2.20
CA GLY A 2 -6.56 -4.71 3.50
C GLY A 2 -5.63 -3.52 3.27
N ASP A 3 -5.76 -2.46 4.05
CA ASP A 3 -4.91 -1.28 3.90
C ASP A 3 -3.47 -1.57 4.36
N LEU A 4 -3.31 -2.56 5.26
CA LEU A 4 -2.01 -2.99 5.77
C LEU A 4 -1.66 -4.42 5.35
N TYR A 5 -2.63 -5.33 5.39
CA TYR A 5 -2.40 -6.78 5.20
C TYR A 5 -2.88 -7.29 3.84
N ILE A 6 -2.18 -8.31 3.33
CA ILE A 6 -2.65 -9.11 2.20
C ILE A 6 -3.90 -9.88 2.65
N THR A 7 -4.96 -9.85 1.83
CA THR A 7 -6.23 -10.52 2.16
C THR A 7 -6.07 -12.04 2.16
N SER A 8 -6.91 -12.78 2.89
CA SER A 8 -6.83 -14.24 2.95
C SER A 8 -6.92 -14.89 1.56
N ALA A 9 -7.80 -14.38 0.69
CA ALA A 9 -7.93 -14.87 -0.68
C ALA A 9 -6.65 -14.63 -1.51
N GLU A 10 -6.02 -13.46 -1.38
CA GLU A 10 -4.74 -13.18 -2.04
C GLU A 10 -3.62 -14.08 -1.51
N LYS A 11 -3.58 -14.35 -0.19
CA LYS A 11 -2.60 -15.28 0.42
C LYS A 11 -2.76 -16.70 -0.11
N GLU A 12 -3.98 -17.20 -0.22
CA GLU A 12 -4.25 -18.54 -0.78
C GLU A 12 -3.80 -18.63 -2.24
N ALA A 13 -4.11 -17.62 -3.06
CA ALA A 13 -3.64 -17.55 -4.44
C ALA A 13 -2.10 -17.54 -4.53
N LEU A 14 -1.43 -16.71 -3.73
CA LEU A 14 0.02 -16.63 -3.70
C LEU A 14 0.70 -17.92 -3.22
N LYS A 15 0.10 -18.65 -2.27
CA LYS A 15 0.60 -19.95 -1.79
C LYS A 15 0.48 -21.06 -2.83
N SER A 16 -0.50 -20.96 -3.73
CA SER A 16 -0.72 -21.96 -4.77
C SER A 16 0.27 -21.87 -5.94
N ILE A 17 1.03 -20.77 -6.03
CA ILE A 17 1.97 -20.52 -7.12
C ILE A 17 3.36 -21.03 -6.73
N ASP A 18 3.87 -21.97 -7.51
CA ASP A 18 5.29 -22.29 -7.55
C ASP A 18 6.03 -21.24 -8.41
N SER A 19 6.97 -20.52 -7.79
CA SER A 19 7.73 -19.45 -8.45
C SER A 19 8.61 -19.97 -9.58
N ASP A 20 9.13 -21.20 -9.47
CA ASP A 20 9.99 -21.82 -10.48
C ASP A 20 9.16 -22.28 -11.68
N GLU A 21 7.98 -22.86 -11.43
CA GLU A 21 7.03 -23.19 -12.51
C GLU A 21 6.52 -21.93 -13.22
N LEU A 22 6.27 -20.84 -12.49
CA LEU A 22 5.87 -19.56 -13.06
C LEU A 22 6.96 -18.99 -13.96
N ASP A 23 8.22 -18.99 -13.52
CA ASP A 23 9.36 -18.50 -14.33
C ASP A 23 9.51 -19.31 -15.62
N LEU A 24 9.37 -20.64 -15.54
CA LEU A 24 9.36 -21.51 -16.72
C LEU A 24 8.20 -21.19 -17.68
N ALA A 25 6.99 -20.98 -17.15
CA ALA A 25 5.82 -20.61 -17.94
C ALA A 25 6.00 -19.26 -18.63
N ILE A 26 6.58 -18.27 -17.94
CA ILE A 26 6.88 -16.94 -18.51
C ILE A 26 7.92 -17.05 -19.63
N ARG A 27 8.99 -17.81 -19.43
CA ARG A 27 9.99 -18.06 -20.49
C ARG A 27 9.37 -18.73 -21.71
N GLU A 28 8.46 -19.68 -21.51
CA GLU A 28 7.73 -20.31 -22.60
C GLU A 28 6.77 -19.34 -23.30
N CYS A 29 6.12 -18.43 -22.57
CA CYS A 29 5.33 -17.34 -23.15
C CYS A 29 6.17 -16.39 -24.02
N VAL A 30 7.38 -16.05 -23.56
CA VAL A 30 8.35 -15.24 -24.32
C VAL A 30 8.79 -15.97 -25.59
N ARG A 31 9.04 -17.29 -25.53
CA ARG A 31 9.47 -18.11 -26.67
C ARG A 31 8.36 -18.30 -27.70
N SER A 32 7.15 -18.60 -27.24
CA SER A 32 5.98 -18.89 -28.09
C SER A 32 5.18 -17.64 -28.50
N VAL A 33 5.48 -16.48 -27.89
CA VAL A 33 4.78 -15.20 -28.05
C VAL A 33 3.27 -15.33 -27.80
N LYS A 34 2.91 -16.08 -26.74
CA LYS A 34 1.52 -16.34 -26.35
C LYS A 34 1.38 -16.35 -24.82
N PRO A 35 0.36 -15.70 -24.24
CA PRO A 35 0.16 -15.66 -22.79
C PRO A 35 -0.54 -16.90 -22.22
N SER A 36 -0.89 -17.91 -23.04
CA SER A 36 -1.79 -19.00 -22.65
C SER A 36 -1.27 -19.86 -21.49
N GLN A 37 0.05 -19.94 -21.31
CA GLN A 37 0.65 -20.72 -20.21
C GLN A 37 0.40 -20.08 -18.83
N LEU A 38 0.03 -18.80 -18.77
CA LEU A 38 -0.19 -18.10 -17.51
C LEU A 38 -1.60 -18.26 -16.94
N TYR A 39 -2.56 -18.77 -17.72
CA TYR A 39 -3.95 -18.88 -17.26
C TYR A 39 -4.14 -19.89 -16.11
N GLY A 40 -3.21 -20.84 -15.94
CA GLY A 40 -3.23 -21.80 -14.84
C GLY A 40 -2.87 -21.22 -13.47
N PHE A 41 -2.18 -20.08 -13.42
CA PHE A 41 -1.58 -19.54 -12.19
C PHE A 41 -2.48 -18.56 -11.42
N ASN A 42 -3.69 -18.26 -11.92
CA ASN A 42 -4.65 -17.34 -11.31
C ASN A 42 -4.02 -16.02 -10.79
N LEU A 43 -3.08 -15.47 -11.55
CA LEU A 43 -2.30 -14.28 -11.18
C LEU A 43 -3.15 -13.04 -10.94
N GLU A 44 -4.37 -12.99 -11.49
CA GLU A 44 -5.32 -11.90 -11.28
C GLU A 44 -5.82 -11.83 -9.83
N SER A 45 -5.83 -12.97 -9.13
CA SER A 45 -6.26 -13.07 -7.73
C SER A 45 -5.13 -12.78 -6.72
N CYS A 46 -3.90 -12.56 -7.19
CA CYS A 46 -2.73 -12.28 -6.34
C CYS A 46 -2.60 -10.80 -5.94
N GLY A 47 -3.66 -10.02 -6.13
CA GLY A 47 -3.74 -8.61 -5.79
C GLY A 47 -3.35 -7.67 -6.93
N LEU A 48 -3.74 -6.39 -6.77
CA LEU A 48 -3.66 -5.37 -7.83
C LEU A 48 -2.24 -5.18 -8.39
N TYR A 49 -1.21 -5.35 -7.56
CA TYR A 49 0.18 -5.20 -7.98
C TYR A 49 0.57 -6.24 -9.03
N VAL A 50 0.31 -7.52 -8.76
CA VAL A 50 0.59 -8.63 -9.69
C VAL A 50 -0.29 -8.53 -10.93
N SER A 51 -1.59 -8.24 -10.76
CA SER A 51 -2.53 -8.11 -11.89
C SER A 51 -2.12 -6.98 -12.85
N ASN A 52 -1.58 -5.87 -12.34
CA ASN A 52 -1.06 -4.79 -13.19
C ASN A 52 0.20 -5.22 -13.96
N LYS A 53 1.11 -5.96 -13.34
CA LYS A 53 2.31 -6.50 -14.01
C LYS A 53 1.95 -7.54 -15.06
N LEU A 54 0.97 -8.40 -14.79
CA LEU A 54 0.41 -9.36 -15.76
C LEU A 54 -0.12 -8.63 -17.00
N ARG A 55 -0.97 -7.61 -16.79
CA ARG A 55 -1.53 -6.82 -17.89
C ARG A 55 -0.44 -6.11 -18.70
N TYR A 56 0.61 -5.62 -18.05
CA TYR A 56 1.76 -5.02 -18.73
C TYR A 56 2.52 -6.04 -19.58
N PHE A 57 2.75 -7.24 -19.06
CA PHE A 57 3.36 -8.34 -19.79
C PHE A 57 2.54 -8.78 -21.01
N GLN A 58 1.22 -8.97 -20.85
CA GLN A 58 0.32 -9.28 -21.97
C GLN A 58 0.38 -8.21 -23.07
N LYS A 59 0.38 -6.93 -22.69
CA LYS A 59 0.53 -5.82 -23.65
C LYS A 59 1.88 -5.82 -24.36
N SER A 60 2.94 -6.27 -23.68
CA SER A 60 4.27 -6.38 -24.28
C SER A 60 4.34 -7.49 -25.34
N ILE A 61 3.69 -8.64 -25.09
CA ILE A 61 3.53 -9.74 -26.05
C ILE A 61 2.78 -9.25 -27.30
N ASP A 62 1.66 -8.56 -27.12
CA ASP A 62 0.87 -8.00 -28.22
C ASP A 62 1.67 -6.98 -29.04
N SER A 63 2.50 -6.17 -28.37
CA SER A 63 3.35 -5.19 -29.04
C SER A 63 4.46 -5.86 -29.85
N HIS A 64 5.03 -6.95 -29.33
CA HIS A 64 6.06 -7.73 -30.02
C HIS A 64 5.49 -8.46 -31.25
N SER A 65 4.32 -9.08 -31.14
CA SER A 65 3.67 -9.78 -32.26
C SER A 65 3.33 -8.85 -33.44
N ARG A 66 3.05 -7.58 -33.17
CA ARG A 66 2.75 -6.55 -34.18
C ARG A 66 4.00 -5.89 -34.78
N ALA A 67 5.19 -6.10 -34.21
CA ALA A 67 6.42 -5.47 -34.67
C ALA A 67 6.89 -6.06 -36.02
N LYS A 68 7.07 -5.20 -37.02
CA LYS A 68 7.42 -5.59 -38.39
C LYS A 68 8.87 -5.31 -38.77
N SER A 69 9.47 -4.22 -38.27
CA SER A 69 10.87 -3.88 -38.57
C SER A 69 11.83 -4.58 -37.61
N SER A 70 13.04 -4.89 -38.08
CA SER A 70 14.07 -5.56 -37.25
C SER A 70 14.33 -4.79 -35.97
N LYS A 71 14.65 -3.49 -36.08
CA LYS A 71 14.87 -2.62 -34.92
C LYS A 71 13.70 -2.66 -33.94
N LYS A 72 12.46 -2.65 -34.43
CA LYS A 72 11.28 -2.67 -33.55
C LYS A 72 11.06 -4.03 -32.90
N ARG A 73 11.39 -5.13 -33.59
CA ARG A 73 11.34 -6.49 -33.04
C ARG A 73 12.34 -6.66 -31.91
N ASP A 74 13.55 -6.14 -32.07
CA ASP A 74 14.59 -6.20 -31.03
C ASP A 74 14.17 -5.41 -29.77
N GLU A 75 13.72 -4.16 -29.95
CA GLU A 75 13.19 -3.33 -28.84
C GLU A 75 12.02 -3.99 -28.11
N THR A 76 11.06 -4.54 -28.85
CA THR A 76 9.87 -5.17 -28.25
C THR A 76 10.17 -6.52 -27.62
N ALA A 77 11.16 -7.27 -28.14
CA ALA A 77 11.63 -8.52 -27.54
C ALA A 77 12.28 -8.25 -26.18
N GLU A 78 13.13 -7.22 -26.09
CA GLU A 78 13.73 -6.81 -24.83
C GLU A 78 12.68 -6.32 -23.83
N SER A 79 11.74 -5.47 -24.26
CA SER A 79 10.64 -5.01 -23.42
C SER A 79 9.77 -6.17 -22.92
N MET A 80 9.55 -7.19 -23.74
CA MET A 80 8.76 -8.37 -23.38
C MET A 80 9.49 -9.23 -22.34
N ARG A 81 10.79 -9.46 -22.49
CA ARG A 81 11.60 -10.17 -21.48
C ARG A 81 11.58 -9.44 -20.14
N ARG A 82 11.86 -8.13 -20.15
CA ARG A 82 11.82 -7.29 -18.93
C ARG A 82 10.45 -7.33 -18.27
N ALA A 83 9.37 -7.29 -19.04
CA ALA A 83 8.01 -7.37 -18.49
C ALA A 83 7.70 -8.75 -17.88
N GLY A 84 8.31 -9.82 -18.40
CA GLY A 84 8.24 -11.16 -17.81
C GLY A 84 9.01 -11.25 -16.50
N ASP A 85 10.26 -10.76 -16.47
CA ASP A 85 11.09 -10.72 -15.26
C ASP A 85 10.41 -9.88 -14.15
N ASP A 86 9.85 -8.73 -14.52
CA ASP A 86 9.05 -7.88 -13.64
C ASP A 86 7.84 -8.61 -13.03
N LEU A 87 7.19 -9.49 -13.79
CA LEU A 87 6.06 -10.28 -13.31
C LEU A 87 6.51 -11.35 -12.32
N THR A 88 7.58 -12.08 -12.63
CA THR A 88 8.20 -13.05 -11.70
C THR A 88 8.58 -12.38 -10.39
N HIS A 89 9.30 -11.25 -10.47
CA HIS A 89 9.71 -10.50 -9.30
C HIS A 89 8.52 -9.96 -8.49
N ALA A 90 7.44 -9.54 -9.15
CA ALA A 90 6.26 -9.07 -8.45
C ALA A 90 5.58 -10.17 -7.62
N VAL A 91 5.50 -11.39 -8.15
CA VAL A 91 4.95 -12.55 -7.42
C VAL A 91 5.86 -12.92 -6.25
N GLN A 92 7.17 -13.03 -6.49
CA GLN A 92 8.15 -13.33 -5.43
C GLN A 92 8.10 -12.27 -4.31
N GLN A 93 8.01 -10.99 -4.65
CA GLN A 93 7.91 -9.92 -3.67
C GLN A 93 6.62 -10.02 -2.82
N MET A 94 5.50 -10.38 -3.44
CA MET A 94 4.24 -10.58 -2.73
C MET A 94 4.27 -11.82 -1.83
N GLN A 95 4.91 -12.91 -2.27
CA GLN A 95 5.13 -14.10 -1.45
C GLN A 95 6.03 -13.80 -0.25
N GLN A 96 7.15 -13.10 -0.45
CA GLN A 96 8.03 -12.66 0.64
C GLN A 96 7.30 -11.76 1.63
N ARG A 97 6.52 -10.78 1.13
CA ARG A 97 5.68 -9.93 1.99
C ARG A 97 4.68 -10.76 2.79
N MET A 98 4.05 -11.76 2.19
CA MET A 98 3.14 -12.66 2.89
C MET A 98 3.85 -13.41 4.02
N GLU A 99 5.04 -13.97 3.78
CA GLU A 99 5.82 -14.68 4.79
C GLU A 99 6.25 -13.76 5.94
N GLU A 100 6.67 -12.54 5.64
CA GLU A 100 6.96 -11.52 6.64
C GLU A 100 5.72 -11.19 7.47
N GLU A 101 4.58 -10.96 6.82
CA GLU A 101 3.32 -10.70 7.51
C GLU A 101 2.90 -11.89 8.38
N GLU A 102 3.13 -13.13 7.97
CA GLU A 102 2.85 -14.30 8.80
C GLU A 102 3.74 -14.36 10.04
N LYS A 103 5.04 -14.07 9.91
CA LYS A 103 5.97 -13.98 11.04
C LYS A 103 5.59 -12.85 11.99
N ASP A 104 5.27 -11.68 11.47
CA ASP A 104 4.82 -10.52 12.25
C ASP A 104 3.54 -10.84 13.02
N ASN A 105 2.56 -11.47 12.36
CA ASN A 105 1.26 -11.84 12.93
C ASN A 105 1.35 -12.88 14.06
N LEU A 106 2.51 -13.51 14.25
CA LEU A 106 2.80 -14.34 15.42
C LEU A 106 3.11 -13.49 16.66
N LEU A 107 3.57 -12.24 16.53
CA LEU A 107 4.00 -11.39 17.64
C LEU A 107 3.07 -10.20 17.85
N PHE A 108 2.58 -9.58 16.78
CA PHE A 108 1.71 -8.42 16.85
C PHE A 108 0.69 -8.42 15.71
N ARG A 109 -0.48 -7.82 15.96
CA ARG A 109 -1.57 -7.67 15.00
C ARG A 109 -2.17 -6.29 15.16
N ILE A 110 -2.37 -5.58 14.04
CA ILE A 110 -2.97 -4.25 14.02
C ILE A 110 -4.35 -4.38 13.37
N ASP A 111 -5.36 -3.73 13.93
CA ASP A 111 -6.68 -3.66 13.31
C ASP A 111 -6.65 -2.62 12.18
N ASP A 112 -6.66 -3.09 10.93
CA ASP A 112 -6.69 -2.24 9.73
C ASP A 112 -8.13 -1.84 9.33
N ASN A 113 -9.14 -2.40 9.99
CA ASN A 113 -10.55 -2.06 9.77
C ASN A 113 -10.95 -0.79 10.53
N ILE A 114 -10.46 0.35 10.05
CA ILE A 114 -10.86 1.65 10.58
C ILE A 114 -12.14 2.11 9.88
N PHE A 115 -13.19 2.31 10.66
CA PHE A 115 -14.46 2.85 10.17
C PHE A 115 -14.30 4.29 9.68
N LEU A 116 -14.76 4.57 8.45
CA LEU A 116 -14.76 5.92 7.91
C LEU A 116 -15.83 6.77 8.63
N PRO A 117 -15.46 7.92 9.20
CA PRO A 117 -16.44 8.87 9.71
C PRO A 117 -17.42 9.32 8.61
N SER A 118 -18.70 9.46 8.94
CA SER A 118 -19.71 9.95 7.97
C SER A 118 -19.52 11.42 7.59
N HIS A 119 -18.86 12.20 8.44
CA HIS A 119 -18.46 13.59 8.20
C HIS A 119 -17.10 13.87 8.83
N TYR A 120 -16.25 14.61 8.11
CA TYR A 120 -14.93 15.02 8.61
C TYR A 120 -15.04 16.40 9.26
N SER A 121 -14.59 16.48 10.51
CA SER A 121 -14.39 17.75 11.20
C SER A 121 -13.01 18.32 10.84
N ASP A 122 -12.78 19.59 11.18
CA ASP A 122 -11.47 20.24 11.03
C ASP A 122 -10.38 19.60 11.89
N ARG A 123 -10.77 18.77 12.86
CA ARG A 123 -9.90 17.88 13.61
C ARG A 123 -10.16 16.45 13.16
N LEU A 124 -9.14 15.86 12.55
CA LEU A 124 -9.14 14.48 12.10
C LEU A 124 -8.61 13.58 13.22
N GLU A 125 -9.32 12.48 13.45
CA GLU A 125 -8.96 11.49 14.46
C GLU A 125 -8.90 10.10 13.82
N VAL A 126 -7.83 9.38 14.09
CA VAL A 126 -7.65 7.99 13.65
C VAL A 126 -7.35 7.14 14.88
N LYS A 127 -8.28 6.25 15.20
CA LYS A 127 -8.15 5.31 16.32
C LYS A 127 -7.73 3.95 15.80
N LEU A 128 -6.58 3.47 16.26
CA LEU A 128 -6.07 2.15 15.95
C LEU A 128 -6.15 1.25 17.17
N ARG A 129 -6.61 0.02 16.95
CA ARG A 129 -6.53 -1.05 17.94
C ARG A 129 -5.41 -1.98 17.52
N TYR A 130 -4.66 -2.50 18.49
CA TYR A 130 -3.60 -3.44 18.22
C TYR A 130 -3.48 -4.46 19.34
N GLN A 131 -2.82 -5.56 19.01
CA GLN A 131 -2.57 -6.67 19.91
C GLN A 131 -1.10 -7.06 19.77
N TRP A 132 -0.45 -7.37 20.89
CA TRP A 132 0.95 -7.78 20.87
C TRP A 132 1.25 -8.78 21.97
N ARG A 133 2.31 -9.55 21.78
CA ARG A 133 2.90 -10.45 22.77
C ARG A 133 4.41 -10.52 22.54
N LYS A 134 5.18 -10.84 23.58
CA LYS A 134 6.65 -10.93 23.47
C LYS A 134 7.07 -12.25 22.84
N ASN A 135 6.46 -13.35 23.28
CA ASN A 135 6.70 -14.68 22.75
C ASN A 135 5.41 -15.34 22.27
N THR A 136 5.54 -16.40 21.47
CA THR A 136 4.40 -17.19 20.97
C THR A 136 3.64 -17.94 22.06
N THR A 137 4.26 -18.13 23.23
CA THR A 137 3.69 -18.76 24.43
C THR A 137 2.99 -17.77 25.35
N ASP A 138 3.23 -16.47 25.18
CA ASP A 138 2.66 -15.45 26.06
C ASP A 138 1.23 -15.10 25.63
N ASP A 139 0.44 -14.66 26.61
CA ASP A 139 -0.90 -14.15 26.36
C ASP A 139 -0.88 -12.85 25.54
N TRP A 140 -1.85 -12.71 24.65
CA TRP A 140 -2.05 -11.51 23.87
C TRP A 140 -2.45 -10.33 24.77
N LYS A 141 -1.74 -9.22 24.63
CA LYS A 141 -2.10 -7.94 25.22
C LYS A 141 -2.76 -7.07 24.17
N HIS A 142 -3.66 -6.21 24.61
CA HIS A 142 -4.43 -5.32 23.75
C HIS A 142 -4.14 -3.87 24.10
N GLY A 143 -4.11 -3.03 23.08
CA GLY A 143 -3.83 -1.61 23.22
C GLY A 143 -4.59 -0.82 22.18
N THR A 144 -4.64 0.49 22.40
CA THR A 144 -5.31 1.41 21.50
C THR A 144 -4.52 2.70 21.47
N ILE A 145 -4.37 3.28 20.28
CA ILE A 145 -3.73 4.58 20.07
C ILE A 145 -4.66 5.46 19.23
N THR A 146 -4.75 6.73 19.60
CA THR A 146 -5.53 7.74 18.89
C THR A 146 -4.59 8.79 18.31
N PHE A 147 -4.53 8.87 16.99
CA PHE A 147 -3.81 9.92 16.27
C PHE A 147 -4.72 11.13 16.07
N LEU A 148 -4.24 12.30 16.47
CA LEU A 148 -4.94 13.57 16.38
C LEU A 148 -4.23 14.47 15.38
N TYR A 149 -4.96 15.00 14.42
CA TYR A 149 -4.41 15.87 13.37
C TYR A 149 -5.37 16.99 13.04
N THR A 150 -4.85 18.21 12.92
CA THR A 150 -5.62 19.38 12.47
C THR A 150 -4.98 19.87 11.17
N PRO A 151 -5.55 19.51 9.99
CA PRO A 151 -5.01 19.95 8.70
C PRO A 151 -5.09 21.48 8.54
N ASP A 152 -4.01 22.08 8.03
CA ASP A 152 -4.03 23.47 7.57
C ASP A 152 -4.64 23.52 6.15
N LEU A 153 -5.95 23.73 6.07
CA LEU A 153 -6.70 23.88 4.81
C LEU A 153 -6.60 25.31 4.23
N SER A 154 -5.61 26.10 4.66
CA SER A 154 -5.43 27.44 4.12
C SER A 154 -5.23 27.38 2.60
N PRO A 155 -5.98 28.19 1.82
CA PRO A 155 -5.85 28.17 0.37
C PRO A 155 -4.43 28.56 -0.04
N ASP A 156 -3.84 27.79 -0.96
CA ASP A 156 -2.52 28.11 -1.50
C ASP A 156 -2.62 29.31 -2.45
N TYR A 157 -2.35 30.49 -1.90
CA TYR A 157 -2.37 31.77 -2.63
C TYR A 157 -1.26 31.89 -3.69
N ARG A 158 -0.40 30.87 -3.86
CA ARG A 158 0.58 30.81 -4.94
C ARG A 158 -0.05 30.54 -6.30
N PHE A 159 -1.29 30.05 -6.35
CA PHE A 159 -2.02 29.80 -7.60
C PHE A 159 -3.02 30.92 -7.90
N PRO A 160 -3.21 31.28 -9.19
CA PRO A 160 -4.19 32.28 -9.57
C PRO A 160 -5.59 31.82 -9.17
N LEU A 161 -6.30 32.71 -8.48
CA LEU A 161 -7.68 32.49 -8.05
C LEU A 161 -8.57 32.16 -9.27
N PRO A 162 -9.53 31.23 -9.13
CA PRO A 162 -10.41 30.87 -10.23
C PRO A 162 -11.20 32.10 -10.73
N LYS A 163 -11.24 32.27 -12.06
CA LYS A 163 -11.93 33.40 -12.74
C LYS A 163 -13.43 33.51 -12.43
N ARG A 164 -14.05 32.45 -11.91
CA ARG A 164 -15.47 32.39 -11.53
C ARG A 164 -15.58 31.87 -10.11
N LYS A 165 -16.34 32.57 -9.25
CA LYS A 165 -16.63 32.12 -7.88
C LYS A 165 -17.31 30.73 -7.93
N PRO A 166 -16.72 29.68 -7.35
CA PRO A 166 -17.40 28.41 -7.18
C PRO A 166 -18.61 28.58 -6.25
N SER A 167 -19.65 27.75 -6.42
CA SER A 167 -20.82 27.79 -5.56
C SER A 167 -20.47 27.30 -4.14
N ALA A 168 -21.21 27.75 -3.13
CA ALA A 168 -21.00 27.34 -1.74
C ALA A 168 -21.05 25.80 -1.57
N SER A 169 -21.92 25.13 -2.33
CA SER A 169 -22.02 23.67 -2.34
C SER A 169 -20.76 23.00 -2.92
N LYS A 170 -20.16 23.54 -3.99
CA LYS A 170 -18.91 23.00 -4.55
C LYS A 170 -17.73 23.20 -3.61
N LEU A 171 -17.63 24.36 -2.98
CA LEU A 171 -16.60 24.64 -1.98
C LEU A 171 -16.71 23.71 -0.76
N ALA A 172 -17.92 23.43 -0.29
CA ALA A 172 -18.15 22.49 0.79
C ALA A 172 -17.76 21.06 0.41
N GLN A 173 -18.07 20.64 -0.83
CA GLN A 173 -17.69 19.34 -1.35
C GLN A 173 -16.17 19.21 -1.50
N GLU A 174 -15.51 20.19 -2.13
CA GLU A 174 -14.05 20.21 -2.28
C GLU A 174 -13.34 20.15 -0.92
N ARG A 175 -13.88 20.86 0.09
CA ARG A 175 -13.36 20.80 1.47
C ARG A 175 -13.50 19.41 2.09
N GLN A 176 -14.66 18.77 1.93
CA GLN A 176 -14.86 17.41 2.44
C GLN A 176 -13.99 16.39 1.69
N ASP A 177 -13.82 16.53 0.38
CA ASP A 177 -12.94 15.67 -0.42
C ASP A 177 -11.47 15.84 -0.01
N GLN A 178 -11.02 17.06 0.31
CA GLN A 178 -9.68 17.33 0.84
C GLN A 178 -9.48 16.71 2.22
N LEU A 179 -10.42 16.93 3.15
CA LEU A 179 -10.39 16.34 4.49
C LEU A 179 -10.37 14.81 4.43
N HIS A 180 -11.13 14.21 3.51
CA HIS A 180 -11.14 12.78 3.30
C HIS A 180 -9.77 12.25 2.86
N ARG A 181 -9.12 12.90 1.87
CA ARG A 181 -7.77 12.51 1.42
C ARG A 181 -6.71 12.64 2.52
N GLU A 182 -6.75 13.73 3.27
CA GLU A 182 -5.86 13.94 4.42
C GLU A 182 -6.09 12.89 5.50
N TRP A 183 -7.34 12.52 5.77
CA TRP A 183 -7.68 11.46 6.72
C TRP A 183 -7.22 10.08 6.24
N GLU A 184 -7.39 9.75 4.95
CA GLU A 184 -6.88 8.49 4.38
C GLU A 184 -5.35 8.42 4.46
N HIS A 185 -4.67 9.53 4.15
CA HIS A 185 -3.22 9.62 4.27
C HIS A 185 -2.77 9.44 5.72
N LEU A 186 -3.44 10.11 6.67
CA LEU A 186 -3.17 9.94 8.11
C LEU A 186 -3.39 8.50 8.56
N LYS A 187 -4.47 7.86 8.11
CA LYS A 187 -4.77 6.45 8.41
C LYS A 187 -3.65 5.53 7.96
N LEU A 188 -3.20 5.66 6.71
CA LEU A 188 -2.11 4.85 6.16
C LEU A 188 -0.81 5.09 6.94
N LEU A 189 -0.44 6.35 7.19
CA LEU A 189 0.75 6.70 7.97
C LEU A 189 0.69 6.10 9.38
N SER A 190 -0.45 6.20 10.05
CA SER A 190 -0.63 5.67 11.40
C SER A 190 -0.46 4.15 11.46
N LEU A 191 -1.06 3.43 10.49
CA LEU A 191 -0.94 1.97 10.38
C LEU A 191 0.50 1.53 10.12
N HIS A 192 1.16 2.16 9.14
CA HIS A 192 2.57 1.87 8.81
C HIS A 192 3.48 2.19 9.99
N SER A 193 3.25 3.32 10.65
CA SER A 193 4.05 3.73 11.80
C SER A 193 3.95 2.70 12.92
N LEU A 194 2.74 2.31 13.31
CA LEU A 194 2.57 1.31 14.37
C LEU A 194 3.19 -0.06 14.01
N ARG A 195 3.10 -0.48 12.75
CA ARG A 195 3.75 -1.71 12.26
C ARG A 195 5.26 -1.62 12.38
N ASP A 196 5.84 -0.51 11.92
CA ASP A 196 7.29 -0.32 11.91
C ASP A 196 7.85 -0.24 13.35
N PHE A 197 7.09 0.34 14.28
CA PHE A 197 7.41 0.30 15.72
C PHE A 197 7.53 -1.13 16.25
N PHE A 198 6.53 -1.98 16.00
CA PHE A 198 6.59 -3.38 16.43
C PHE A 198 7.69 -4.18 15.71
N ARG A 199 7.90 -3.96 14.41
CA ARG A 199 9.00 -4.59 13.65
C ARG A 199 10.39 -4.22 14.19
N SER A 200 10.54 -3.00 14.72
CA SER A 200 11.78 -2.55 15.37
C SER A 200 11.99 -3.09 16.80
N GLY A 201 11.10 -3.96 17.28
CA GLY A 201 11.18 -4.54 18.62
C GLY A 201 10.57 -3.68 19.72
N GLY A 202 9.81 -2.63 19.35
CA GLY A 202 9.09 -1.79 20.28
C GLY A 202 8.04 -2.59 21.09
N ASN A 203 7.93 -2.30 22.39
CA ASN A 203 6.94 -2.94 23.24
C ASN A 203 5.63 -2.16 23.16
N GLY A 204 4.50 -2.84 23.00
CA GLY A 204 3.19 -2.18 22.90
C GLY A 204 2.79 -1.38 24.14
N HIS A 205 3.49 -1.57 25.27
CA HIS A 205 3.29 -0.75 26.47
C HIS A 205 3.85 0.68 26.33
N ASP A 206 4.85 0.89 25.47
CA ASP A 206 5.48 2.20 25.27
C ASP A 206 4.69 3.06 24.27
N VAL A 207 3.61 2.51 23.71
CA VAL A 207 2.72 3.20 22.76
C VAL A 207 1.79 4.14 23.54
N PRO A 208 1.79 5.45 23.25
CA PRO A 208 0.92 6.39 23.92
C PRO A 208 -0.55 6.17 23.56
N GLU A 209 -1.47 6.50 24.48
CA GLU A 209 -2.91 6.42 24.24
C GLU A 209 -3.39 7.44 23.19
N SER A 210 -2.78 8.63 23.18
CA SER A 210 -3.05 9.69 22.22
C SER A 210 -1.77 10.35 21.72
N TYR A 211 -1.67 10.61 20.41
CA TYR A 211 -0.54 11.28 19.81
C TYR A 211 -1.00 12.39 18.86
N ALA A 212 -0.48 13.61 19.08
CA ALA A 212 -0.69 14.73 18.19
C ALA A 212 0.33 14.66 17.05
N VAL A 213 -0.17 14.53 15.83
CA VAL A 213 0.62 14.34 14.62
C VAL A 213 1.40 15.63 14.32
N ILE A 214 2.70 15.48 14.04
CA ILE A 214 3.58 16.62 13.75
C ILE A 214 3.60 16.83 12.24
N THR A 215 3.12 17.99 11.78
CA THR A 215 3.24 18.38 10.39
C THR A 215 4.65 18.86 10.06
N ASP A 216 5.05 18.74 8.79
CA ASP A 216 6.28 19.35 8.33
C ASP A 216 6.13 20.89 8.37
N PRO A 217 7.00 21.65 9.06
CA PRO A 217 6.94 23.10 9.06
C PRO A 217 7.06 23.73 7.66
N TYR A 218 7.68 23.05 6.70
CA TYR A 218 7.86 23.58 5.33
C TYR A 218 6.66 23.32 4.42
N SER A 219 6.14 22.09 4.39
CA SER A 219 4.99 21.73 3.55
C SER A 219 3.63 21.96 4.23
N ARG A 220 3.62 22.15 5.56
CA ARG A 220 2.42 22.21 6.42
C ARG A 220 1.47 21.03 6.25
N SER A 221 1.97 19.94 5.69
CA SER A 221 1.23 18.73 5.38
C SER A 221 1.80 17.53 6.13
N LEU A 222 1.07 16.43 6.09
CA LEU A 222 1.55 15.14 6.57
C LEU A 222 2.74 14.67 5.72
N ASN A 223 3.79 14.21 6.39
CA ASN A 223 4.92 13.53 5.78
C ASN A 223 5.03 12.10 6.34
N ASN A 224 5.94 11.31 5.76
CA ASN A 224 6.15 9.91 6.17
C ASN A 224 6.56 9.75 7.64
N PHE A 225 7.07 10.82 8.29
CA PHE A 225 7.52 10.82 9.68
C PHE A 225 6.49 11.39 10.66
N SER A 226 5.41 11.99 10.17
CA SER A 226 4.44 12.74 10.97
C SER A 226 3.78 11.88 12.05
N ALA A 227 3.59 10.57 11.79
CA ALA A 227 2.97 9.62 12.71
C ALA A 227 3.96 8.88 13.64
N HIS A 228 5.29 9.11 13.53
CA HIS A 228 6.30 8.39 14.30
C HIS A 228 6.39 8.89 15.75
N PHE A 229 5.50 8.39 16.62
CA PHE A 229 5.46 8.75 18.03
C PHE A 229 6.72 8.36 18.83
N TRP A 230 7.50 7.38 18.38
CA TRP A 230 8.72 6.91 19.05
C TRP A 230 10.00 7.66 18.64
N ARG A 231 9.95 8.52 17.61
CA ARG A 231 11.10 9.35 17.22
C ARG A 231 11.32 10.55 18.16
N GLN A 232 10.32 10.91 18.95
CA GLN A 232 10.41 12.03 19.89
C GLN A 232 11.12 11.68 21.20
N SER A 233 11.50 10.42 21.44
CA SER A 233 12.22 10.01 22.66
C SER A 233 13.72 10.33 22.66
N SER A 234 14.22 11.07 21.67
CA SER A 234 15.60 11.54 21.60
C SER A 234 15.66 13.07 21.57
N SER A 235 15.43 13.69 22.73
CA SER A 235 15.90 15.03 23.09
C SER A 235 15.97 15.15 24.61
#